data_AF-A0A9J8BFP7-F1
#
_entry.id   AF-A0A9J8BFP7-F1
#
_cell.length_a   1.000
_cell.length_b   1.000
_cell.length_c   1.000
_cell.angle_alpha   90.00
_cell.angle_beta   90.00
_cell.angle_gamma   90.00
#
_symmetry.space_group_name_H-M   'P 1'
#
loop_
_entity.id
_entity.type
_entity.pdbx_description
1 polymer ?
#
loop_
_entity_poly.entity_id
_entity_poly.type
_entity_poly.pdbx_seq_one_letter_code
_entity_poly.pdbx_strand_id
1 'polypeptide(L)'
;MSKPPPKPAKPGQVKVYRALFTFDPRTPDELYFEEGDILYISDTSDSNWWKGTCRGRTGLIPSNYVAEQAESIDNPMHEAAKRGTQIYTYLAFCLFDSVVKQSDVLCVNAGNLSWLRECLDNKVGINGLDKAGNTSLYWACHGGHKDVVEILLGQPNCELNQQNKLGDTALHAAAWKGYSDIVEMLLNKNARTDVVNNEKKTALDMATNAQCASLLKRKLGGVILRTHSNAEEYLDDEDSD
;
A
#
# COMPACT_ATOMS: atom_id res chain seq x y z
N MET A 1 1.93 35.98 -28.43
CA MET A 1 2.89 35.77 -27.33
C MET A 1 2.58 34.41 -26.73
N SER A 2 3.46 33.42 -26.94
CA SER A 2 3.32 32.09 -26.35
C SER A 2 3.35 32.20 -24.83
N LYS A 3 2.34 31.63 -24.15
CA LYS A 3 2.33 31.58 -22.68
C LYS A 3 3.62 30.86 -22.23
N PRO A 4 4.32 31.37 -21.20
CA PRO A 4 5.50 30.71 -20.68
C PRO A 4 5.15 29.29 -20.23
N PRO A 5 6.08 28.32 -20.36
CA PRO A 5 5.84 26.95 -19.94
C PRO A 5 5.37 26.92 -18.49
N PRO A 6 4.34 26.11 -18.16
CA PRO A 6 3.86 25.98 -16.78
C PRO A 6 5.03 25.62 -15.88
N LYS A 7 5.20 26.36 -14.79
CA LYS A 7 6.24 26.08 -13.78
C LYS A 7 6.05 24.64 -13.29
N PRO A 8 7.14 23.88 -13.04
CA PRO A 8 7.01 22.54 -12.47
C PRO A 8 6.26 22.65 -11.13
N ALA A 9 5.16 21.91 -11.02
CA ALA A 9 4.34 21.87 -9.83
C ALA A 9 5.18 21.43 -8.62
N LYS A 10 5.06 22.16 -7.51
CA LYS A 10 5.53 21.68 -6.19
C LYS A 10 4.83 20.35 -5.90
N PRO A 11 5.37 19.45 -5.06
CA PRO A 11 4.73 18.18 -4.73
C PRO A 11 3.41 18.43 -3.98
N GLY A 12 2.34 18.64 -4.72
CA GLY A 12 0.97 18.53 -4.25
C GLY A 12 0.63 17.06 -4.24
N GLN A 13 0.07 16.58 -3.12
CA GLN A 13 -0.43 15.22 -2.99
C GLN A 13 -1.39 14.94 -4.16
N VAL A 14 -1.02 14.01 -5.04
CA VAL A 14 -1.86 13.64 -6.19
C VAL A 14 -3.22 13.19 -5.66
N LYS A 15 -4.28 13.84 -6.13
CA LYS A 15 -5.65 13.51 -5.76
C LYS A 15 -6.23 12.57 -6.80
N VAL A 16 -6.87 11.50 -6.35
CA VAL A 16 -7.40 10.46 -7.22
C VAL A 16 -8.92 10.54 -7.24
N TYR A 17 -9.50 10.46 -8.42
CA TYR A 17 -10.95 10.50 -8.63
C TYR A 17 -11.39 9.37 -9.56
N ARG A 18 -12.65 8.98 -9.45
CA ARG A 18 -13.32 8.10 -10.42
C ARG A 18 -14.27 8.94 -11.26
N ALA A 19 -14.17 8.86 -12.58
CA ALA A 19 -15.12 9.45 -13.50
C ALA A 19 -16.49 8.76 -13.37
N LEU A 20 -17.56 9.50 -13.10
CA LEU A 20 -18.92 8.95 -13.06
C LEU A 20 -19.60 9.00 -14.43
N PHE A 21 -19.09 9.81 -15.34
CA PHE A 21 -19.62 9.97 -16.70
C PHE A 21 -18.47 10.15 -17.71
N THR A 22 -18.66 9.71 -18.94
CA THR A 22 -17.70 9.94 -20.02
C THR A 22 -17.53 11.43 -20.32
N PHE A 23 -16.29 11.84 -20.62
CA PHE A 23 -15.97 13.20 -21.02
C PHE A 23 -15.29 13.21 -22.39
N ASP A 24 -15.95 13.86 -23.36
CA ASP A 24 -15.44 14.06 -24.70
C ASP A 24 -14.68 15.39 -24.81
N PRO A 25 -13.39 15.38 -25.18
CA PRO A 25 -12.57 16.58 -25.25
C PRO A 25 -13.02 17.48 -26.41
N ARG A 26 -13.10 18.79 -26.17
CA ARG A 26 -13.40 19.79 -27.20
C ARG A 26 -12.15 20.37 -27.84
N THR A 27 -11.02 20.29 -27.13
CA THR A 27 -9.71 20.76 -27.58
C THR A 27 -8.68 19.63 -27.51
N PRO A 28 -7.60 19.68 -28.31
CA PRO A 28 -6.57 18.62 -28.28
C PRO A 28 -5.81 18.52 -26.94
N ASP A 29 -5.86 19.57 -26.12
CA ASP A 29 -5.22 19.63 -24.81
C ASP A 29 -6.09 19.00 -23.70
N GLU A 30 -7.38 18.79 -23.98
CA GLU A 30 -8.34 18.15 -23.06
C GLU A 30 -8.18 16.62 -23.05
N LEU A 31 -8.37 16.03 -21.88
CA LEU A 31 -8.21 14.60 -21.70
C LEU A 31 -9.52 13.86 -21.99
N TYR A 32 -9.49 12.87 -22.88
CA TYR A 32 -10.60 11.91 -23.04
C TYR A 32 -10.53 10.81 -21.98
N PHE A 33 -11.68 10.54 -21.35
CA PHE A 33 -11.86 9.43 -20.40
C PHE A 33 -13.33 9.00 -20.35
N GLU A 34 -13.54 7.74 -20.00
CA GLU A 34 -14.85 7.08 -19.96
C GLU A 34 -15.39 6.97 -18.53
N GLU A 35 -16.68 6.66 -18.38
CA GLU A 35 -17.25 6.28 -17.09
C GLU A 35 -16.46 5.13 -16.44
N GLY A 36 -16.15 5.30 -15.16
CA GLY A 36 -15.39 4.33 -14.36
C GLY A 36 -13.88 4.54 -14.37
N ASP A 37 -13.35 5.37 -15.27
CA ASP A 37 -11.91 5.66 -15.34
C ASP A 37 -11.36 6.35 -14.09
N ILE A 38 -10.09 6.11 -13.82
CA ILE A 38 -9.37 6.71 -12.70
C ILE A 38 -8.59 7.93 -13.18
N LEU A 39 -8.85 9.07 -12.55
CA LEU A 39 -8.24 10.36 -12.83
C LEU A 39 -7.24 10.70 -11.74
N TYR A 40 -5.98 10.90 -12.10
CA TYR A 40 -4.90 11.31 -11.19
C TYR A 40 -4.63 12.79 -11.37
N ILE A 41 -5.19 13.61 -10.48
CA ILE A 41 -5.06 15.07 -10.53
C ILE A 41 -3.77 15.50 -9.83
N SER A 42 -2.87 16.10 -10.60
CA SER A 42 -1.54 16.53 -10.16
C SER A 42 -1.46 18.02 -9.83
N ASP A 43 -2.27 18.85 -10.51
CA ASP A 43 -2.26 20.30 -10.34
C ASP A 43 -3.69 20.84 -10.32
N THR A 44 -4.03 21.52 -9.23
CA THR A 44 -5.33 22.20 -9.01
C THR A 44 -5.14 23.71 -8.81
N SER A 45 -4.04 24.29 -9.31
CA SER A 45 -3.73 25.71 -9.14
C SER A 45 -4.65 26.64 -9.93
N ASP A 46 -5.15 26.18 -11.07
CA ASP A 46 -6.12 26.91 -11.89
C ASP A 46 -7.55 26.60 -11.43
N SER A 47 -8.42 27.62 -11.43
CA SER A 47 -9.80 27.50 -10.95
C SER A 47 -10.70 26.71 -11.89
N ASN A 48 -10.37 26.67 -13.18
CA ASN A 48 -11.23 26.14 -14.23
C ASN A 48 -10.67 24.85 -14.86
N TRP A 49 -9.34 24.70 -14.89
CA TRP A 49 -8.68 23.62 -15.60
C TRP A 49 -7.62 22.95 -14.74
N TRP A 50 -7.84 21.70 -14.36
CA TRP A 50 -6.88 20.91 -13.59
C TRP A 50 -6.04 20.05 -14.52
N LYS A 51 -4.78 19.83 -14.13
CA LYS A 51 -3.89 18.93 -14.86
C LYS A 51 -3.96 17.55 -14.24
N GLY A 52 -4.33 16.56 -15.04
CA GLY A 52 -4.42 15.18 -14.59
C GLY A 52 -3.93 14.18 -15.61
N THR A 53 -3.77 12.94 -15.13
CA THR A 53 -3.44 11.77 -15.94
C THR A 53 -4.58 10.78 -15.88
N CYS A 54 -4.91 10.15 -17.00
CA CYS A 54 -5.86 9.06 -17.12
C CYS A 54 -5.37 8.10 -18.21
N ARG A 55 -5.36 6.78 -17.95
CA ARG A 55 -4.90 5.75 -18.90
C ARG A 55 -3.51 6.07 -19.51
N GLY A 56 -2.59 6.58 -18.69
CA GLY A 56 -1.24 6.98 -19.09
C GLY A 56 -1.13 8.24 -19.94
N ARG A 57 -2.24 8.94 -20.26
CA ARG A 57 -2.23 10.22 -20.96
C ARG A 57 -2.40 11.35 -19.96
N THR A 58 -1.61 12.40 -20.10
CA THR A 58 -1.74 13.63 -19.30
C THR A 58 -2.40 14.71 -20.13
N GLY A 59 -3.37 15.41 -19.54
CA GLY A 59 -4.11 16.48 -20.20
C GLY A 59 -4.81 17.39 -19.21
N LEU A 60 -5.65 18.28 -19.75
CA LEU A 60 -6.49 19.18 -18.97
C LEU A 60 -7.86 18.54 -18.72
N ILE A 61 -8.35 18.70 -17.50
CA ILE A 61 -9.65 18.24 -17.03
C ILE A 61 -10.38 19.45 -16.44
N PRO A 62 -11.63 19.75 -16.84
CA PRO A 62 -12.38 20.86 -16.27
C PRO A 62 -12.61 20.64 -14.77
N SER A 63 -12.34 21.64 -13.93
CA SER A 63 -12.56 21.55 -12.48
C SER A 63 -14.03 21.32 -12.14
N ASN A 64 -14.96 21.94 -12.88
CA ASN A 64 -16.41 21.73 -12.73
C ASN A 64 -16.81 20.28 -12.98
N TYR A 65 -16.18 19.61 -13.97
CA TYR A 65 -16.42 18.18 -14.19
C TYR A 65 -16.00 17.38 -12.95
N VAL A 66 -14.81 17.64 -12.40
CA VAL A 66 -14.33 16.89 -11.23
C VAL A 66 -15.18 17.16 -9.99
N ALA A 67 -15.77 18.35 -9.86
CA ALA A 67 -16.61 18.72 -8.73
C ALA A 67 -18.02 18.09 -8.79
N GLU A 68 -18.60 17.94 -9.97
CA GLU A 68 -20.01 17.52 -10.13
C GLU A 68 -20.16 16.07 -10.62
N GLN A 69 -19.16 15.56 -11.34
CA GLN A 69 -19.23 14.34 -12.14
C GLN A 69 -18.09 13.35 -11.85
N ALA A 70 -17.31 13.59 -10.80
CA ALA A 70 -16.28 12.66 -10.35
C ALA A 70 -16.40 12.38 -8.85
N GLU A 71 -16.13 11.14 -8.46
CA GLU A 71 -16.08 10.71 -7.07
C GLU A 71 -14.64 10.77 -6.57
N SER A 72 -14.39 11.45 -5.45
CA SER A 72 -13.07 11.50 -4.82
C SER A 72 -12.72 10.19 -4.15
N ILE A 73 -11.57 9.61 -4.50
CA ILE A 73 -11.03 8.42 -3.84
C ILE A 73 -10.01 8.88 -2.81
N ASP A 74 -10.39 8.87 -1.52
CA ASP A 74 -9.52 9.34 -0.43
C ASP A 74 -8.27 8.48 -0.26
N ASN A 75 -8.41 7.16 -0.43
CA ASN A 75 -7.38 6.17 -0.10
C ASN A 75 -7.21 5.14 -1.24
N PRO A 76 -6.79 5.58 -2.44
CA PRO A 76 -6.73 4.72 -3.64
C PRO A 76 -5.75 3.56 -3.45
N MET A 77 -4.60 3.81 -2.82
CA MET A 77 -3.61 2.77 -2.51
C MET A 77 -4.16 1.71 -1.54
N HIS A 78 -4.97 2.12 -0.56
CA HIS A 78 -5.61 1.17 0.36
C HIS A 78 -6.71 0.40 -0.31
N GLU A 79 -7.49 1.01 -1.20
CA GLU A 79 -8.51 0.29 -1.98
C GLU A 79 -7.88 -0.74 -2.92
N ALA A 80 -6.82 -0.37 -3.63
CA ALA A 80 -6.04 -1.33 -4.41
C ALA A 80 -5.50 -2.46 -3.51
N ALA A 81 -4.85 -2.12 -2.40
CA ALA A 81 -4.33 -3.13 -1.47
C ALA A 81 -5.44 -4.02 -0.86
N LYS A 82 -6.63 -3.50 -0.56
CA LYS A 82 -7.75 -4.25 0.02
C LYS A 82 -8.45 -5.15 -0.99
N ARG A 83 -8.69 -4.68 -2.21
CA ARG A 83 -9.51 -5.39 -3.21
C ARG A 83 -8.93 -6.72 -3.67
N GLY A 84 -7.69 -7.06 -3.28
CA GLY A 84 -7.16 -8.42 -3.39
C GLY A 84 -7.99 -9.44 -2.58
N THR A 85 -8.87 -8.97 -1.67
CA THR A 85 -9.76 -9.79 -0.84
C THR A 85 -11.17 -10.02 -1.41
N GLN A 86 -11.50 -9.61 -2.64
CA GLN A 86 -12.86 -9.80 -3.16
C GLN A 86 -13.16 -11.25 -3.62
N ILE A 87 -12.93 -12.22 -2.73
CA ILE A 87 -13.65 -13.49 -2.72
C ILE A 87 -14.73 -13.49 -1.61
N TYR A 88 -14.73 -12.56 -0.63
CA TYR A 88 -15.61 -12.71 0.55
C TYR A 88 -16.76 -11.72 0.78
N THR A 89 -17.23 -10.98 -0.22
CA THR A 89 -18.55 -10.28 -0.09
C THR A 89 -19.53 -10.46 -1.24
N TYR A 90 -19.12 -11.01 -2.38
CA TYR A 90 -20.08 -11.50 -3.39
C TYR A 90 -20.62 -12.91 -3.06
N LEU A 91 -19.93 -13.66 -2.20
CA LEU A 91 -20.35 -15.00 -1.76
C LEU A 91 -21.53 -15.01 -0.76
N ALA A 92 -21.92 -13.86 -0.20
CA ALA A 92 -23.15 -13.76 0.59
C ALA A 92 -24.41 -13.48 -0.25
N PHE A 93 -24.26 -13.05 -1.52
CA PHE A 93 -25.39 -12.83 -2.44
C PHE A 93 -25.45 -13.85 -3.59
N CYS A 94 -24.34 -14.51 -3.94
CA CYS A 94 -24.28 -15.50 -5.01
C CYS A 94 -24.47 -16.96 -4.56
N LEU A 95 -25.07 -17.20 -3.39
CA LEU A 95 -25.52 -18.56 -2.99
C LEU A 95 -26.66 -19.12 -3.87
N PHE A 96 -26.97 -18.50 -5.02
CA PHE A 96 -27.99 -18.98 -5.95
C PHE A 96 -27.50 -19.32 -7.37
N ASP A 97 -26.25 -19.05 -7.77
CA ASP A 97 -25.79 -19.45 -9.12
C ASP A 97 -24.41 -20.13 -9.12
N SER A 98 -24.41 -21.38 -9.57
CA SER A 98 -23.35 -22.40 -9.44
C SER A 98 -22.16 -22.27 -10.40
N VAL A 99 -21.78 -21.09 -10.89
CA VAL A 99 -20.68 -21.02 -11.88
C VAL A 99 -19.86 -19.72 -11.76
N VAL A 100 -19.00 -19.63 -10.74
CA VAL A 100 -17.85 -18.70 -10.80
C VAL A 100 -16.63 -19.52 -11.21
N LYS A 101 -16.09 -19.26 -12.41
CA LYS A 101 -14.95 -20.02 -12.94
C LYS A 101 -13.65 -19.48 -12.36
N GLN A 102 -12.67 -20.35 -12.14
CA GLN A 102 -11.34 -20.01 -11.63
C GLN A 102 -10.57 -19.01 -12.53
N SER A 103 -10.96 -18.89 -13.80
CA SER A 103 -10.48 -17.87 -14.74
C SER A 103 -10.88 -16.45 -14.34
N ASP A 104 -12.02 -16.28 -13.69
CA ASP A 104 -12.62 -14.98 -13.36
C ASP A 104 -11.96 -14.37 -12.10
N VAL A 105 -11.33 -15.22 -11.26
CA VAL A 105 -10.52 -14.81 -10.10
C VAL A 105 -9.16 -14.26 -10.52
N LEU A 106 -8.58 -14.81 -11.60
CA LEU A 106 -7.26 -14.39 -12.08
C LEU A 106 -7.30 -13.00 -12.73
N CYS A 107 -8.37 -12.63 -13.43
CA CYS A 107 -8.50 -11.32 -14.05
C CYS A 107 -8.76 -10.19 -13.03
N VAL A 108 -9.44 -10.47 -11.91
CA VAL A 108 -9.59 -9.49 -10.80
C VAL A 108 -8.26 -9.24 -10.09
N ASN A 109 -7.45 -10.28 -9.87
CA ASN A 109 -6.12 -10.15 -9.28
C ASN A 109 -5.16 -9.38 -10.21
N ALA A 110 -5.20 -9.64 -11.52
CA ALA A 110 -4.40 -8.92 -12.51
C ALA A 110 -4.78 -7.43 -12.61
N GLY A 111 -6.10 -7.12 -12.61
CA GLY A 111 -6.62 -5.75 -12.66
C GLY A 111 -6.29 -4.90 -11.43
N ASN A 112 -6.03 -5.54 -10.29
CA ASN A 112 -5.67 -4.84 -9.06
C ASN A 112 -4.18 -4.52 -8.97
N LEU A 113 -3.31 -5.46 -9.35
CA LEU A 113 -1.88 -5.17 -9.46
C LEU A 113 -1.61 -4.09 -10.51
N SER A 114 -2.39 -4.02 -11.60
CA SER A 114 -2.30 -2.92 -12.54
C SER A 114 -2.70 -1.59 -11.93
N TRP A 115 -3.78 -1.52 -11.15
CA TRP A 115 -4.20 -0.27 -10.52
C TRP A 115 -3.22 0.20 -9.43
N LEU A 116 -2.68 -0.72 -8.63
CA LEU A 116 -1.65 -0.42 -7.65
C LEU A 116 -0.38 0.15 -8.33
N ARG A 117 0.06 -0.47 -9.42
CA ARG A 117 1.21 0.03 -10.21
C ARG A 117 0.91 1.40 -10.81
N GLU A 118 -0.29 1.60 -11.35
CA GLU A 118 -0.68 2.89 -11.90
C GLU A 118 -0.70 3.99 -10.83
N CYS A 119 -1.14 3.69 -9.61
CA CYS A 119 -1.04 4.64 -8.49
C CYS A 119 0.42 4.99 -8.14
N LEU A 120 1.32 4.01 -8.17
CA LEU A 120 2.75 4.23 -7.94
C LEU A 120 3.38 5.08 -9.05
N ASP A 121 3.06 4.79 -10.31
CA ASP A 121 3.53 5.53 -11.49
C ASP A 121 3.05 6.99 -11.44
N ASN A 122 1.83 7.22 -10.95
CA ASN A 122 1.26 8.54 -10.72
C ASN A 122 1.70 9.19 -9.40
N LYS A 123 2.73 8.65 -8.72
CA LYS A 123 3.33 9.22 -7.49
C LYS A 123 2.34 9.40 -6.34
N VAL A 124 1.34 8.51 -6.24
CA VAL A 124 0.44 8.50 -5.08
C VAL A 124 1.23 8.11 -3.82
N GLY A 125 0.92 8.76 -2.70
CA GLY A 125 1.62 8.53 -1.44
C GLY A 125 1.41 7.12 -0.90
N ILE A 126 2.48 6.33 -0.81
CA ILE A 126 2.47 4.93 -0.36
C ILE A 126 2.18 4.75 1.14
N ASN A 127 2.55 5.75 1.95
CA ASN A 127 2.40 5.73 3.41
C ASN A 127 1.17 6.52 3.87
N GLY A 128 0.20 6.75 2.97
CA GLY A 128 -1.08 7.36 3.34
C GLY A 128 -1.74 6.55 4.45
N LEU A 129 -2.42 7.23 5.36
CA LEU A 129 -3.13 6.61 6.47
C LEU A 129 -4.64 6.72 6.24
N ASP A 130 -5.35 5.60 6.37
CA ASP A 130 -6.80 5.62 6.36
C ASP A 130 -7.37 6.17 7.68
N LYS A 131 -8.71 6.24 7.78
CA LYS A 131 -9.41 6.73 9.00
C LYS A 131 -9.07 5.92 10.26
N ALA A 132 -8.59 4.69 10.13
CA ALA A 132 -8.17 3.83 11.23
C ALA A 132 -6.64 3.89 11.49
N GLY A 133 -5.90 4.70 10.74
CA GLY A 133 -4.44 4.82 10.84
C GLY A 133 -3.69 3.69 10.14
N ASN A 134 -4.35 2.91 9.28
CA ASN A 134 -3.70 1.83 8.56
C ASN A 134 -3.02 2.34 7.30
N THR A 135 -1.87 1.76 6.97
CA THR A 135 -1.21 1.92 5.67
C THR A 135 -1.78 0.95 4.64
N SER A 136 -1.48 1.17 3.36
CA SER A 136 -1.81 0.20 2.31
C SER A 136 -1.06 -1.13 2.51
N LEU A 137 0.17 -1.08 3.07
CA LEU A 137 0.92 -2.27 3.45
C LEU A 137 0.18 -3.08 4.54
N TYR A 138 -0.37 -2.42 5.56
CA TYR A 138 -1.18 -3.10 6.58
C TYR A 138 -2.32 -3.90 5.96
N TRP A 139 -3.07 -3.29 5.03
CA TRP A 139 -4.17 -3.98 4.36
C TRP A 139 -3.71 -5.12 3.46
N ALA A 140 -2.59 -4.96 2.75
CA ALA A 140 -2.01 -6.03 1.94
C ALA A 140 -1.59 -7.24 2.81
N CYS A 141 -0.95 -6.98 3.95
CA CYS A 141 -0.56 -8.01 4.92
C CYS A 141 -1.77 -8.65 5.62
N HIS A 142 -2.80 -7.87 5.96
CA HIS A 142 -4.04 -8.38 6.55
C HIS A 142 -4.84 -9.25 5.55
N GLY A 143 -4.78 -8.93 4.26
CA GLY A 143 -5.46 -9.65 3.18
C GLY A 143 -4.70 -10.86 2.64
N GLY A 144 -3.41 -10.99 2.94
CA GLY A 144 -2.58 -12.09 2.42
C GLY A 144 -2.08 -11.88 1.00
N HIS A 145 -2.03 -10.64 0.52
CA HIS A 145 -1.69 -10.31 -0.87
C HIS A 145 -0.19 -10.22 -1.07
N LYS A 146 0.45 -11.39 -1.17
CA LYS A 146 1.92 -11.49 -1.34
C LYS A 146 2.46 -10.59 -2.46
N ASP A 147 1.82 -10.61 -3.64
CA ASP A 147 2.27 -9.82 -4.80
C ASP A 147 2.19 -8.30 -4.54
N VAL A 148 1.13 -7.84 -3.86
CA VAL A 148 0.97 -6.43 -3.46
C VAL A 148 2.03 -6.06 -2.41
N VAL A 149 2.26 -6.94 -1.43
CA VAL A 149 3.29 -6.74 -0.40
C VAL A 149 4.68 -6.65 -1.08
N GLU A 150 4.98 -7.49 -2.05
CA GLU A 150 6.25 -7.46 -2.78
C GLU A 150 6.46 -6.11 -3.49
N ILE A 151 5.45 -5.63 -4.21
CA ILE A 151 5.50 -4.34 -4.91
C ILE A 151 5.70 -3.18 -3.93
N LEU A 152 4.95 -3.18 -2.81
CA LEU A 152 5.04 -2.12 -1.80
C LEU A 152 6.41 -2.13 -1.10
N LEU A 153 6.92 -3.31 -0.71
CA LEU A 153 8.24 -3.47 -0.09
C LEU A 153 9.41 -3.17 -1.06
N GLY A 154 9.14 -3.20 -2.37
CA GLY A 154 10.06 -2.74 -3.40
C GLY A 154 10.21 -1.22 -3.47
N GLN A 155 9.29 -0.45 -2.88
CA GLN A 155 9.34 1.01 -2.92
C GLN A 155 10.35 1.58 -1.91
N PRO A 156 11.11 2.63 -2.28
CA PRO A 156 12.25 3.11 -1.49
C PRO A 156 11.88 3.68 -0.11
N ASN A 157 10.65 4.16 0.08
CA ASN A 157 10.21 4.82 1.31
C ASN A 157 9.06 4.09 2.01
N CYS A 158 8.93 2.77 1.82
CA CYS A 158 7.83 2.01 2.42
C CYS A 158 7.97 1.95 3.95
N GLU A 159 6.96 2.48 4.67
CA GLU A 159 6.93 2.42 6.13
C GLU A 159 6.39 1.05 6.62
N LEU A 160 7.22 0.35 7.39
CA LEU A 160 6.95 -1.01 7.87
C LEU A 160 6.37 -1.04 9.28
N ASN A 161 6.70 -0.02 10.08
CA ASN A 161 6.49 0.00 11.51
C ASN A 161 5.38 0.97 11.93
N GLN A 162 4.65 1.55 10.97
CA GLN A 162 3.49 2.37 11.26
C GLN A 162 2.49 1.58 12.10
N GLN A 163 2.16 2.13 13.27
CA GLN A 163 1.10 1.62 14.13
C GLN A 163 -0.22 2.29 13.77
N ASN A 164 -1.27 1.49 13.64
CA ASN A 164 -2.63 2.00 13.50
C ASN A 164 -3.20 2.45 14.86
N LYS A 165 -4.49 2.84 14.90
CA LYS A 165 -5.15 3.27 16.15
C LYS A 165 -5.20 2.19 17.25
N LEU A 166 -5.09 0.91 16.89
CA LEU A 166 -5.02 -0.21 17.83
C LEU A 166 -3.58 -0.51 18.26
N GLY A 167 -2.59 0.20 17.73
CA GLY A 167 -1.18 -0.07 17.97
C GLY A 167 -0.63 -1.20 17.08
N ASP A 168 -1.43 -1.77 16.17
CA ASP A 168 -0.99 -2.87 15.32
C ASP A 168 -0.17 -2.35 14.12
N THR A 169 0.87 -3.10 13.78
CA THR A 169 1.69 -2.90 12.56
C THR A 169 1.30 -3.90 11.47
N ALA A 170 1.82 -3.73 10.26
CA ALA A 170 1.66 -4.71 9.19
C ALA A 170 2.14 -6.13 9.60
N LEU A 171 3.17 -6.20 10.44
CA LEU A 171 3.70 -7.46 10.97
C LEU A 171 2.73 -8.12 11.96
N HIS A 172 2.04 -7.34 12.80
CA HIS A 172 0.98 -7.87 13.68
C HIS A 172 -0.14 -8.50 12.86
N ALA A 173 -0.60 -7.82 11.80
CA ALA A 173 -1.64 -8.33 10.92
C ALA A 173 -1.23 -9.63 10.21
N ALA A 174 -0.02 -9.68 9.63
CA ALA A 174 0.49 -10.89 8.97
C ALA A 174 0.65 -12.07 9.94
N ALA A 175 1.16 -11.82 11.14
CA ALA A 175 1.33 -12.84 12.18
C ALA A 175 -0.03 -13.37 12.66
N TRP A 176 -1.00 -12.48 12.90
CA TRP A 176 -2.35 -12.85 13.33
C TRP A 176 -3.09 -13.68 12.28
N LYS A 177 -2.95 -13.33 11.00
CA LYS A 177 -3.54 -14.11 9.89
C LYS A 177 -2.79 -15.41 9.57
N GLY A 178 -1.57 -15.59 10.08
CA GLY A 178 -0.80 -16.81 9.87
C GLY A 178 -0.07 -16.88 8.52
N TYR A 179 0.12 -15.74 7.83
CA TYR A 179 0.81 -15.68 6.53
C TYR A 179 2.34 -15.69 6.72
N SER A 180 2.91 -16.88 6.88
CA SER A 180 4.34 -17.06 7.19
C SER A 180 5.28 -16.52 6.12
N ASP A 181 4.88 -16.60 4.85
CA ASP A 181 5.61 -16.04 3.72
C ASP A 181 5.68 -14.51 3.75
N ILE A 182 4.54 -13.85 4.04
CA ILE A 182 4.48 -12.39 4.22
C ILE A 182 5.27 -11.96 5.46
N VAL A 183 5.19 -12.72 6.56
CA VAL A 183 6.01 -12.48 7.76
C VAL A 183 7.50 -12.53 7.39
N GLU A 184 7.93 -13.55 6.65
CA GLU A 184 9.33 -13.66 6.20
C GLU A 184 9.75 -12.47 5.32
N MET A 185 8.90 -12.04 4.37
CA MET A 185 9.16 -10.87 3.53
C MET A 185 9.34 -9.58 4.35
N LEU A 186 8.47 -9.35 5.34
CA LEU A 186 8.58 -8.19 6.23
C LEU A 186 9.85 -8.25 7.08
N LEU A 187 10.22 -9.42 7.60
CA LEU A 187 11.44 -9.60 8.40
C LEU A 187 12.72 -9.45 7.57
N ASN A 188 12.69 -9.81 6.29
CA ASN A 188 13.78 -9.59 5.34
C ASN A 188 13.97 -8.10 5.03
N LYS A 189 12.91 -7.31 5.11
CA LYS A 189 12.95 -5.85 5.02
C LYS A 189 13.18 -5.15 6.37
N ASN A 190 13.55 -5.91 7.40
CA ASN A 190 13.85 -5.42 8.75
C ASN A 190 12.67 -4.73 9.45
N ALA A 191 11.45 -5.23 9.25
CA ALA A 191 10.31 -4.85 10.09
C ALA A 191 10.62 -5.13 11.57
N ARG A 192 10.25 -4.19 12.44
CA ARG A 192 10.48 -4.28 13.88
C ARG A 192 9.59 -5.33 14.52
N THR A 193 10.21 -6.25 15.26
CA THR A 193 9.52 -7.33 16.00
C THR A 193 9.25 -6.97 17.46
N ASP A 194 9.83 -5.88 17.95
CA ASP A 194 9.75 -5.40 19.34
C ASP A 194 8.59 -4.42 19.57
N VAL A 195 7.86 -4.06 18.52
CA VAL A 195 6.68 -3.18 18.63
C VAL A 195 5.54 -3.92 19.31
N VAL A 196 4.92 -3.27 20.29
CA VAL A 196 3.75 -3.75 21.01
C VAL A 196 2.51 -2.95 20.63
N ASN A 197 1.38 -3.63 20.47
CA ASN A 197 0.09 -2.98 20.26
C ASN A 197 -0.54 -2.48 21.58
N ASN A 198 -1.73 -1.90 21.52
CA ASN A 198 -2.41 -1.35 22.70
C ASN A 198 -2.81 -2.42 23.73
N GLU A 199 -2.89 -3.70 23.32
CA GLU A 199 -3.09 -4.83 24.21
C GLU A 199 -1.78 -5.35 24.85
N LYS A 200 -0.66 -4.64 24.64
CA LYS A 200 0.69 -5.03 25.05
C LYS A 200 1.17 -6.34 24.43
N LYS A 201 0.64 -6.69 23.26
CA LYS A 201 1.03 -7.88 22.50
C LYS A 201 2.00 -7.49 21.39
N THR A 202 3.06 -8.27 21.24
CA THR A 202 3.96 -8.19 20.08
C THR A 202 3.39 -8.97 18.90
N ALA A 203 4.00 -8.82 17.73
CA ALA A 203 3.66 -9.66 16.58
C ALA A 203 3.84 -11.17 16.87
N LEU A 204 4.78 -11.54 17.75
CA LEU A 204 4.97 -12.93 18.18
C LEU A 204 3.78 -13.44 19.00
N ASP A 205 3.27 -12.61 19.91
CA ASP A 205 2.10 -12.95 20.75
C ASP A 205 0.81 -13.07 19.93
N MET A 206 0.76 -12.35 18.81
CA MET A 206 -0.35 -12.42 17.85
C MET A 206 -0.23 -13.60 16.88
N ALA A 207 0.90 -14.30 16.82
CA ALA A 207 1.14 -15.35 15.83
C ALA A 207 0.20 -16.54 16.04
N THR A 208 -0.69 -16.78 15.08
CA THR A 208 -1.64 -17.91 15.13
C THR A 208 -1.02 -19.21 14.60
N ASN A 209 0.01 -19.10 13.75
CA ASN A 209 0.67 -20.24 13.13
C ASN A 209 2.05 -20.51 13.74
N ALA A 210 2.39 -21.80 13.91
CA ALA A 210 3.68 -22.24 14.44
C ALA A 210 4.86 -21.79 13.57
N GLN A 211 4.69 -21.77 12.25
CA GLN A 211 5.70 -21.27 11.30
C GLN A 211 5.94 -19.76 11.52
N CYS A 212 4.89 -18.94 11.61
CA CYS A 212 5.02 -17.51 11.90
C CYS A 212 5.75 -17.27 13.24
N ALA A 213 5.36 -18.00 14.28
CA ALA A 213 5.99 -17.89 15.59
C ALA A 213 7.47 -18.29 15.54
N SER A 214 7.83 -19.36 14.80
CA SER A 214 9.21 -19.78 14.61
C SER A 214 10.06 -18.72 13.90
N LEU A 215 9.54 -18.11 12.83
CA LEU A 215 10.22 -17.04 12.08
C LEU A 215 10.51 -15.82 12.97
N LEU A 216 9.51 -15.38 13.75
CA LEU A 216 9.63 -14.26 14.66
C LEU A 216 10.61 -14.55 15.82
N LYS A 217 10.53 -15.75 16.42
CA LYS A 217 11.49 -16.22 17.44
C LYS A 217 12.92 -16.28 16.92
N ARG A 218 13.11 -16.77 15.69
CA ARG A 218 14.44 -16.88 15.06
C ARG A 218 15.10 -15.51 14.88
N LYS A 219 14.34 -14.50 14.46
CA LYS A 219 14.87 -13.13 14.32
C LYS A 219 15.24 -12.55 15.69
N LEU A 220 14.43 -12.79 16.74
CA LEU A 220 14.74 -12.38 18.11
C LEU A 220 15.99 -13.08 18.66
N GLY A 221 16.15 -14.38 18.43
CA GLY A 221 17.34 -15.14 18.84
C GLY A 221 18.63 -14.72 18.14
N GLY A 222 18.54 -14.26 16.88
CA GLY A 222 19.67 -13.70 16.14
C GLY A 222 20.17 -12.34 16.68
N VAL A 223 19.31 -11.58 17.38
CA VAL A 223 19.71 -10.34 18.06
C VAL A 223 20.53 -10.64 19.31
N ILE A 224 20.20 -11.70 20.05
CA ILE A 224 20.90 -12.11 21.28
C ILE A 224 22.33 -12.63 20.97
N LEU A 225 22.53 -13.36 19.86
CA LEU A 225 23.88 -13.84 19.48
C LEU A 225 24.84 -12.70 19.09
N ARG A 226 24.33 -11.55 18.63
CA ARG A 226 25.17 -10.39 18.29
C ARG A 226 25.61 -9.58 19.50
N THR A 227 24.91 -9.66 20.62
CA THR A 227 25.31 -8.96 21.86
C THR A 227 26.34 -9.72 22.70
N HIS A 228 26.53 -11.02 22.44
CA HIS A 228 27.52 -11.84 23.16
C HIS A 228 28.90 -11.93 22.48
N SER A 229 29.08 -11.37 21.27
CA SER A 229 30.38 -11.40 20.57
C SER A 229 31.26 -10.17 20.79
N ASN A 230 30.88 -9.25 21.69
CA ASN A 230 31.64 -8.03 21.96
C ASN A 230 32.16 -7.91 23.39
N ALA A 231 32.27 -9.04 24.10
CA ALA A 231 32.77 -9.10 25.46
C ALA A 231 33.72 -10.30 25.64
N GLU A 232 34.83 -10.31 24.91
CA GLU A 232 36.03 -11.09 25.28
C GLU A 232 37.21 -10.68 24.38
N GLU A 233 37.96 -9.65 24.78
CA GLU A 233 39.40 -9.55 24.49
C GLU A 233 40.03 -8.53 25.46
N TYR A 234 40.34 -9.01 26.68
CA TYR A 234 41.40 -8.47 27.53
C TYR A 234 42.01 -9.67 28.25
N LEU A 235 42.83 -10.41 27.51
CA LEU A 235 43.90 -11.22 28.08
C LEU A 235 45.23 -10.55 27.73
N ASP A 236 46.20 -10.81 28.59
CA ASP A 236 47.64 -10.53 28.51
C ASP A 236 48.06 -9.24 29.27
N ASP A 237 49.00 -9.24 30.21
CA ASP A 237 49.89 -10.30 30.72
C ASP A 237 50.54 -9.87 32.06
N GLU A 238 51.18 -10.86 32.68
CA GLU A 238 52.03 -10.94 33.88
C GLU A 238 52.91 -9.73 34.30
N ASP A 239 53.13 -9.61 35.62
CA ASP A 239 54.47 -9.48 36.26
C ASP A 239 54.25 -9.50 37.79
N SER A 240 54.57 -10.59 38.51
CA SER A 240 55.90 -10.97 39.02
C SER A 240 56.49 -9.94 40.01
N ASP A 241 56.29 -10.20 41.31
CA ASP A 241 57.32 -10.08 42.38
C ASP A 241 56.86 -10.80 43.67
#